data_AF-A0A3D0IB75-F1
#
_entry.id   AF-A0A3D0IB75-F1
#
_cell.length_a   1.000
_cell.length_b   1.000
_cell.length_c   1.000
_cell.angle_alpha   90.00
_cell.angle_beta   90.00
_cell.angle_gamma   90.00
#
_symmetry.space_group_name_H-M   'P 1'
#
loop_
_entity.id
_entity.type
_entity.pdbx_description
1 polymer ?
#
loop_
_entity_poly.entity_id
_entity_poly.type
_entity_poly.pdbx_seq_one_letter_code
_entity_poly.pdbx_strand_id
1 'polypeptide(L)'
;MPDSDKPLPHVPESRALTKKRTRLSVVWIIPIVAAVIGVWVAVTRILGEGPKITITFKSAEGLEAGKTKIQYNGVDIGTLTTVRLSDDHRRVITTAQMAPKTEDFFVEDTQLWVVRPRISGANVTGLGTL
;
A
#
# COMPACT_ATOMS: atom_id res chain seq x y z
N MET A 1 51.78 -45.81 65.20
CA MET A 1 50.31 -45.96 65.12
C MET A 1 49.90 -45.75 63.67
N PRO A 2 48.99 -46.57 63.12
CA PRO A 2 48.58 -46.54 61.71
C PRO A 2 47.61 -45.39 61.42
N ASP A 3 47.44 -45.14 60.13
CA ASP A 3 46.72 -44.04 59.49
C ASP A 3 45.28 -43.84 59.99
N SER A 4 44.82 -42.59 59.97
CA SER A 4 43.40 -42.25 60.04
C SER A 4 43.10 -41.07 59.12
N ASP A 5 43.31 -41.29 57.82
CA ASP A 5 42.69 -40.48 56.77
C ASP A 5 41.19 -40.72 56.79
N LYS A 6 40.48 -39.85 57.50
CA LYS A 6 39.03 -39.83 57.54
C LYS A 6 38.55 -39.32 56.17
N PRO A 7 37.80 -40.11 55.37
CA PRO A 7 37.35 -39.64 54.08
C PRO A 7 36.35 -38.52 54.31
N LEU A 8 36.68 -37.32 53.82
CA LEU A 8 35.81 -36.16 53.90
C LEU A 8 34.49 -36.50 53.18
N PRO A 9 33.33 -36.11 53.76
CA PRO A 9 32.04 -36.36 53.14
C PRO A 9 31.99 -35.71 51.75
N HIS A 10 31.65 -36.52 50.76
CA HIS A 10 31.43 -36.12 49.38
C HIS A 10 30.19 -35.23 49.33
N VAL A 11 30.44 -33.92 49.32
CA VAL A 11 29.39 -32.92 49.13
C VAL A 11 28.89 -33.06 47.67
N PRO A 12 27.58 -33.19 47.44
CA PRO A 12 27.08 -33.24 46.07
C PRO A 12 27.41 -31.92 45.38
N GLU A 13 28.16 -32.02 44.27
CA GLU A 13 28.54 -30.89 43.43
C GLU A 13 27.26 -30.19 42.94
N SER A 14 27.07 -28.94 43.38
CA SER A 14 25.90 -28.15 43.02
C SER A 14 25.99 -27.80 41.54
N ARG A 15 25.34 -28.62 40.70
CA ARG A 15 25.07 -28.22 39.33
C ARG A 15 24.17 -27.00 39.39
N ALA A 16 24.76 -25.83 39.19
CA ALA A 16 24.04 -24.65 38.79
C ALA A 16 23.38 -24.99 37.45
N LEU A 17 22.15 -25.51 37.52
CA LEU A 17 21.26 -25.48 36.38
C LEU A 17 21.01 -24.00 36.12
N THR A 18 21.86 -23.40 35.29
CA THR A 18 21.64 -22.07 34.75
C THR A 18 20.34 -22.17 33.97
N LYS A 19 19.22 -21.89 34.65
CA LYS A 19 17.93 -21.78 34.01
C LYS A 19 18.04 -20.58 33.09
N LYS A 20 18.34 -20.88 31.83
CA LYS A 20 18.59 -19.93 30.75
C LYS A 20 17.46 -18.92 30.78
N ARG A 21 17.80 -17.67 31.06
CA ARG A 21 16.88 -16.58 31.39
C ARG A 21 16.01 -16.24 30.18
N THR A 22 14.91 -16.98 29.98
CA THR A 22 13.91 -16.72 28.93
C THR A 22 13.11 -15.43 29.17
N ARG A 23 13.27 -14.79 30.33
CA ARG A 23 12.58 -13.54 30.67
C ARG A 23 13.06 -12.32 29.88
N LEU A 24 14.28 -12.32 29.33
CA LEU A 24 14.72 -11.23 28.46
C LEU A 24 14.21 -11.39 27.01
N SER A 25 13.97 -12.62 26.55
CA SER A 25 13.55 -12.86 25.16
C SER A 25 12.05 -12.64 24.93
N VAL A 26 11.18 -12.97 25.89
CA VAL A 26 9.72 -12.82 25.68
C VAL A 26 9.30 -11.35 25.54
N VAL A 27 9.92 -10.45 26.30
CA VAL A 27 9.66 -9.00 26.21
C VAL A 27 9.99 -8.45 24.82
N TRP A 28 10.96 -9.05 24.13
CA TRP A 28 11.37 -8.66 22.78
C TRP A 28 10.57 -9.31 21.64
N ILE A 29 9.76 -10.32 21.92
CA ILE A 29 8.86 -10.91 20.90
C ILE A 29 7.83 -9.88 20.46
N ILE A 30 7.26 -9.12 21.39
CA ILE A 30 6.25 -8.10 21.09
C ILE A 30 6.76 -7.04 20.10
N PRO A 31 7.92 -6.37 20.31
CA PRO A 31 8.43 -5.39 19.35
C PRO A 31 8.85 -6.03 18.01
N ILE A 32 9.37 -7.26 18.00
CA ILE A 32 9.68 -7.95 16.73
C ILE A 32 8.41 -8.23 15.95
N VAL A 33 7.37 -8.76 16.60
CA VAL A 33 6.07 -9.04 15.95
C VAL A 33 5.45 -7.74 15.44
N ALA A 34 5.46 -6.67 16.23
CA ALA A 34 4.98 -5.35 15.81
C ALA A 34 5.77 -4.83 14.60
N ALA A 35 7.11 -4.97 14.59
CA ALA A 35 7.94 -4.56 13.47
C ALA A 35 7.63 -5.37 12.20
N VAL A 36 7.45 -6.69 12.32
CA VAL A 36 7.09 -7.56 11.18
C VAL A 36 5.74 -7.16 10.60
N ILE A 37 4.74 -6.91 11.44
CA ILE A 37 3.41 -6.44 10.99
C ILE A 37 3.55 -5.06 10.31
N GLY A 38 4.34 -4.15 10.87
CA GLY A 38 4.59 -2.84 10.29
C GLY A 38 5.24 -2.92 8.90
N VAL A 39 6.26 -3.76 8.75
CA VAL A 39 6.93 -4.01 7.46
C VAL A 39 5.95 -4.64 6.47
N TRP A 40 5.15 -5.61 6.90
CA TRP A 40 4.13 -6.25 6.06
C TRP A 40 3.11 -5.25 5.51
N VAL A 41 2.56 -4.39 6.39
CA VAL A 41 1.63 -3.34 5.99
C VAL A 41 2.30 -2.32 5.05
N ALA A 42 3.54 -1.91 5.32
CA ALA A 42 4.26 -0.99 4.46
C ALA A 42 4.48 -1.55 3.04
N VAL A 43 4.92 -2.80 2.93
CA VAL A 43 5.14 -3.47 1.65
C VAL A 43 3.82 -3.62 0.89
N THR A 44 2.74 -4.07 1.55
CA THR A 44 1.44 -4.23 0.89
C THR A 44 0.82 -2.92 0.41
N ARG A 45 1.08 -1.81 1.09
CA ARG A 45 0.70 -0.46 0.61
C ARG A 45 1.49 -0.08 -0.64
N ILE A 46 2.82 -0.15 -0.56
CA ILE A 46 3.72 0.28 -1.64
C ILE A 46 3.53 -0.57 -2.90
N LEU A 47 3.33 -1.88 -2.77
CA LEU A 47 3.09 -2.77 -3.92
C LEU A 47 1.64 -2.71 -4.43
N GLY A 48 0.69 -2.20 -3.62
CA GLY A 48 -0.70 -2.06 -3.99
C GLY A 48 -1.03 -0.75 -4.73
N GLU A 49 -0.26 0.31 -4.49
CA GLU A 49 -0.37 1.57 -5.22
C GLU A 49 0.34 1.49 -6.58
N GLY A 50 -0.39 1.74 -7.67
CA GLY A 50 0.18 1.78 -9.02
C GLY A 50 1.02 3.04 -9.30
N PRO A 51 1.46 3.25 -10.55
CA PRO A 51 2.23 4.43 -10.91
C PRO A 51 1.40 5.73 -10.79
N LYS A 52 2.08 6.83 -10.48
CA LYS A 52 1.51 8.19 -10.53
C LYS A 52 1.85 8.83 -11.86
N ILE A 53 0.83 9.25 -12.61
CA ILE A 53 1.02 9.94 -13.89
C ILE A 53 0.61 11.40 -13.78
N THR A 54 1.33 12.27 -14.50
CA THR A 54 1.01 13.71 -14.58
C THR A 54 0.48 14.00 -15.97
N ILE A 55 -0.71 14.61 -16.03
CA ILE A 55 -1.43 14.88 -17.26
C ILE A 55 -1.71 16.38 -17.32
N THR A 56 -1.40 17.01 -18.45
CA THR A 56 -1.66 18.43 -18.66
C THR A 56 -2.91 18.61 -19.51
N PHE A 57 -3.94 19.24 -18.95
CA PHE A 57 -5.18 19.57 -19.64
C PHE A 57 -5.28 21.07 -19.91
N LYS A 58 -6.05 21.44 -20.95
CA LYS A 58 -6.37 22.84 -21.25
C LYS A 58 -7.44 23.42 -20.31
N SER A 59 -8.28 22.56 -19.71
CA SER A 59 -9.36 22.98 -18.80
C SER A 59 -9.55 21.94 -17.69
N ALA A 60 -9.91 22.42 -16.50
CA ALA A 60 -10.22 21.61 -15.31
C ALA A 60 -11.73 21.33 -15.15
N GLU A 61 -12.56 21.77 -16.10
CA GLU A 61 -14.00 21.79 -15.94
C GLU A 61 -14.56 20.37 -15.75
N GLY A 62 -15.12 20.10 -14.56
CA GLY A 62 -15.62 18.79 -14.16
C GLY A 62 -14.56 17.81 -13.62
N LEU A 63 -13.31 18.24 -13.43
CA LEU A 63 -12.25 17.44 -12.82
C LEU A 63 -12.15 17.75 -11.32
N GLU A 64 -12.43 16.75 -10.49
CA GLU A 64 -12.31 16.83 -9.04
C GLU A 64 -11.28 15.81 -8.54
N ALA A 65 -10.30 16.30 -7.78
CA ALA A 65 -9.35 15.44 -7.07
C ALA A 65 -10.10 14.47 -6.15
N GLY A 66 -9.76 13.19 -6.23
CA GLY A 66 -10.32 12.11 -5.43
C GLY A 66 -11.67 11.56 -5.91
N LYS A 67 -12.37 12.24 -6.83
CA LYS A 67 -13.68 11.79 -7.33
C LYS A 67 -13.69 11.42 -8.80
N THR A 68 -12.87 12.06 -9.61
CA THR A 68 -12.79 11.73 -11.04
C THR A 68 -12.00 10.43 -11.24
N LYS A 69 -12.68 9.42 -11.78
CA LYS A 69 -12.07 8.14 -12.14
C LYS A 69 -11.57 8.17 -13.58
N ILE A 70 -10.46 7.50 -13.84
CA ILE A 70 -9.95 7.23 -15.17
C ILE A 70 -10.46 5.85 -15.58
N GLN A 71 -11.13 5.79 -16.73
CA GLN A 71 -11.70 4.56 -17.24
C GLN A 71 -11.11 4.20 -18.61
N TYR A 72 -10.85 2.92 -18.81
CA TYR A 72 -10.51 2.33 -20.10
C TYR A 72 -11.52 1.23 -20.42
N ASN A 73 -12.20 1.33 -21.56
CA ASN A 73 -13.28 0.41 -21.97
C ASN A 73 -14.35 0.16 -20.88
N GLY A 74 -14.70 1.20 -20.12
CA GLY A 74 -15.70 1.12 -19.04
C GLY A 74 -15.19 0.51 -17.73
N VAL A 75 -13.89 0.21 -17.63
CA VAL A 75 -13.25 -0.32 -16.42
C VAL A 75 -12.47 0.80 -15.73
N ASP A 76 -12.66 0.95 -14.42
CA ASP A 76 -11.91 1.89 -13.59
C ASP A 76 -10.44 1.45 -13.50
N ILE A 77 -9.52 2.25 -14.07
CA ILE A 77 -8.08 1.97 -14.11
C ILE A 77 -7.25 2.95 -13.26
N GLY A 78 -7.88 3.96 -12.66
CA GLY A 78 -7.21 4.89 -11.76
C GLY A 78 -8.11 6.02 -11.29
N THR A 79 -7.55 6.90 -10.47
CA THR A 79 -8.27 8.02 -9.86
C THR A 79 -7.41 9.27 -9.85
N LEU A 80 -8.02 10.42 -10.16
CA LEU A 80 -7.38 11.72 -10.02
C LEU A 80 -7.00 11.96 -8.56
N THR A 81 -5.75 12.31 -8.27
CA THR A 81 -5.29 12.61 -6.90
C THR A 81 -5.16 14.10 -6.66
N THR A 82 -4.75 14.87 -7.66
CA THR A 82 -4.46 16.30 -7.49
C THR A 82 -4.78 17.06 -8.76
N VAL A 83 -5.37 18.25 -8.62
CA VAL A 83 -5.60 19.20 -9.71
C VAL A 83 -4.92 20.51 -9.31
N ARG A 84 -4.03 21.01 -10.17
CA ARG A 84 -3.32 22.27 -9.98
C ARG A 84 -3.39 23.10 -11.25
N LEU A 85 -3.36 24.41 -11.08
CA LEU A 85 -3.19 25.33 -12.20
C LEU A 85 -1.68 25.56 -12.40
N SER A 86 -1.23 25.59 -13.65
CA SER A 86 0.14 25.94 -14.03
C SER A 86 0.43 27.38 -13.62
N ASP A 87 1.71 27.71 -13.39
CA ASP A 87 2.15 29.07 -13.00
C ASP A 87 1.72 30.16 -14.01
N ASP A 88 1.61 29.81 -15.30
CA ASP A 88 1.12 30.72 -16.36
C ASP A 88 -0.42 30.83 -16.42
N HIS A 89 -1.14 30.14 -15.54
CA HIS A 89 -2.60 30.03 -15.47
C HIS A 89 -3.33 29.54 -16.73
N ARG A 90 -2.61 29.20 -17.81
CA ARG A 90 -3.19 28.74 -19.08
C ARG A 90 -3.41 27.24 -19.17
N ARG A 91 -2.89 26.47 -18.21
CA ARG A 91 -2.89 25.00 -18.26
C ARG A 91 -3.21 24.44 -16.89
N VAL A 92 -3.86 23.29 -16.87
CA VAL A 92 -4.21 22.56 -15.66
C VAL A 92 -3.32 21.33 -15.61
N ILE A 93 -2.54 21.22 -14.53
CA ILE A 93 -1.65 20.10 -14.25
C ILE A 93 -2.37 19.19 -13.26
N THR A 94 -2.64 17.98 -13.71
CA THR A 94 -3.41 17.01 -12.95
C THR A 94 -2.56 15.78 -12.70
N THR A 95 -2.54 15.29 -11.46
CA THR A 95 -1.86 14.04 -11.09
C THR A 95 -2.91 12.98 -10.82
N ALA A 96 -2.74 11.81 -11.43
CA ALA A 96 -3.59 10.66 -11.23
C ALA A 96 -2.81 9.47 -10.66
N GLN A 97 -3.45 8.74 -9.76
CA GLN A 97 -2.98 7.50 -9.18
C GLN A 97 -3.59 6.35 -9.97
N MET A 98 -2.75 5.58 -10.66
CA MET A 98 -3.20 4.44 -11.44
C MET A 98 -3.35 3.19 -10.57
N ALA A 99 -4.16 2.25 -11.03
CA ALA A 99 -4.25 0.91 -10.45
C ALA A 99 -2.94 0.13 -10.70
N PRO A 100 -2.59 -0.85 -9.84
CA PRO A 100 -1.43 -1.71 -10.06
C PRO A 100 -1.57 -2.47 -11.38
N LYS A 101 -0.45 -2.72 -12.07
CA LYS A 101 -0.37 -3.37 -13.40
C LYS A 101 -1.06 -2.60 -14.55
N THR A 102 -1.22 -1.29 -14.41
CA THR A 102 -1.73 -0.45 -15.51
C THR A 102 -0.63 0.15 -16.38
N GLU A 103 0.65 -0.14 -16.06
CA GLU A 103 1.84 0.42 -16.73
C GLU A 103 1.83 0.15 -18.24
N ASP A 104 1.39 -1.04 -18.66
CA ASP A 104 1.36 -1.44 -20.07
C ASP A 104 0.36 -0.64 -20.93
N PHE A 105 -0.62 0.04 -20.31
CA PHE A 105 -1.61 0.85 -21.03
C PHE A 105 -1.15 2.30 -21.27
N PHE A 106 -0.08 2.74 -20.61
CA PHE A 106 0.46 4.10 -20.73
C PHE A 106 1.70 4.09 -21.62
N VAL A 107 1.48 4.00 -22.92
CA VAL A 107 2.51 4.18 -23.96
C VAL A 107 2.62 5.65 -24.36
N GLU A 108 3.67 6.01 -25.10
CA GLU A 108 3.94 7.40 -25.51
C GLU A 108 2.76 8.03 -26.30
N ASP A 109 1.98 7.22 -27.01
CA ASP A 109 0.82 7.65 -27.81
C ASP A 109 -0.53 7.56 -27.07
N THR A 110 -0.54 7.29 -25.76
CA THR A 110 -1.79 7.20 -25.00
C THR A 110 -2.48 8.56 -24.90
N GLN A 111 -3.69 8.66 -25.46
CA GLN A 111 -4.51 9.87 -25.43
C GLN A 111 -5.55 9.80 -24.31
N LEU A 112 -5.62 10.84 -23.49
CA LEU A 112 -6.60 10.98 -22.43
C LEU A 112 -7.54 12.16 -22.75
N TRP A 113 -8.84 11.92 -22.70
CA TRP A 113 -9.86 12.94 -22.92
C TRP A 113 -10.92 12.91 -21.83
N VAL A 114 -11.58 14.05 -21.63
CA VAL A 114 -12.67 14.19 -20.66
C VAL A 114 -13.99 13.85 -21.36
N VAL A 115 -14.69 12.83 -20.88
CA VAL A 115 -16.02 12.45 -21.37
C VAL A 115 -17.08 13.30 -20.66
N ARG A 116 -17.91 14.00 -21.44
CA ARG A 116 -19.07 14.74 -20.93
C ARG A 116 -20.34 13.93 -21.18
N PRO A 117 -21.14 13.59 -20.16
CA PRO A 117 -22.39 12.89 -20.37
C PRO A 117 -23.34 13.78 -21.18
N ARG A 118 -23.75 13.34 -22.36
CA ARG A 118 -24.84 13.98 -23.11
C ARG A 118 -26.16 13.34 -22.71
N ILE A 119 -26.94 14.05 -21.90
CA ILE A 119 -28.31 13.64 -21.60
C ILE A 119 -29.16 14.09 -22.79
N SER A 120 -29.32 13.21 -23.79
CA SER A 120 -30.31 13.42 -24.85
C SER A 120 -31.64 12.85 -24.35
N GLY A 121 -32.56 13.72 -23.95
CA GLY A 121 -33.85 13.36 -23.36
C GLY A 121 -34.86 12.70 -24.32
N ALA A 122 -34.41 11.88 -25.29
CA ALA A 122 -35.26 11.47 -26.41
C ALA A 122 -35.14 10.02 -26.88
N ASN A 123 -34.43 9.12 -26.20
CA ASN A 123 -34.50 7.69 -26.57
C ASN A 123 -34.54 6.79 -25.34
N VAL A 124 -35.77 6.47 -24.95
CA VAL A 124 -36.08 5.34 -24.08
C VAL A 124 -35.87 4.08 -24.92
N THR A 125 -34.64 3.59 -25.05
CA THR A 125 -34.35 2.30 -25.67
C THR A 125 -33.95 1.34 -24.56
N GLY A 126 -34.87 0.42 -24.24
CA GLY A 126 -34.79 -0.39 -23.02
C GLY A 126 -36.14 -0.79 -22.44
N LEU A 127 -37.26 -0.62 -23.17
CA LEU A 127 -38.42 -1.48 -23.00
C LEU A 127 -38.07 -2.88 -23.52
N GLY A 128 -37.14 -3.54 -22.82
CA GLY A 128 -37.02 -4.99 -22.80
C GLY A 128 -38.28 -5.50 -22.12
N THR A 129 -39.29 -5.68 -22.94
CA THR A 129 -40.53 -6.38 -22.65
C THR A 129 -40.20 -7.82 -22.21
N LEU A 130 -40.80 -8.21 -21.06
CA LEU A 130 -40.84 -9.52 -20.37
C LEU A 130 -39.65 -9.90 -19.49
#